data_AF-A0A934JYP2-F1
#
_entry.id   AF-A0A934JYP2-F1
#
_cell.length_a   1.000
_cell.length_b   1.000
_cell.length_c   1.000
_cell.angle_alpha   90.00
_cell.angle_beta   90.00
_cell.angle_gamma   90.00
#
_symmetry.space_group_name_H-M   'P 1'
#
loop_
_entity.id
_entity.type
_entity.pdbx_description
1 polymer ?
#
loop_
_entity_poly.entity_id
_entity_poly.type
_entity_poly.pdbx_seq_one_letter_code
_entity_poly.pdbx_strand_id
1 'polypeptide(L)'
;MKHACKLTASLVALACASAPAAASAATIELGGATTTAITTPTCPPGVPSASCQLILTRTTGLETIRDSVAYPTTVTKSGVIVAWTVGLASLSSSRTMRKQYIHSLDASYGGTSEAAIVVLKSGRKRLFTVVTESPVEKLQPYLGTVVQFPLATPIAVTRGEVIGLAVPTWAPVLSYNLPTKKFAYRQSRIYNCKNPAAGQTVQDTAKAATRYECNYPGARVEYRATEIPMPVPPKNYVR
;
A
#
# COMPACT_ATOMS: atom_id res chain seq x y z
N MET A 1 1.06 88.75 -1.56
CA MET A 1 2.11 87.80 -2.03
C MET A 1 2.07 86.58 -1.11
N LYS A 2 2.39 85.42 -1.67
CA LYS A 2 1.83 84.10 -1.32
C LYS A 2 2.40 83.51 -0.02
N HIS A 3 1.53 82.99 0.86
CA HIS A 3 1.90 82.03 1.90
C HIS A 3 1.27 80.66 1.59
N ALA A 4 2.14 79.65 1.51
CA ALA A 4 1.81 78.29 1.13
C ALA A 4 1.08 77.55 2.28
N CYS A 5 -0.10 77.03 1.99
CA CYS A 5 -0.87 76.15 2.87
C CYS A 5 -0.46 74.70 2.58
N LYS A 6 0.10 74.00 3.58
CA LYS A 6 0.40 72.56 3.52
C LYS A 6 -0.84 71.79 3.96
N LEU A 7 -1.40 70.97 3.06
CA LEU A 7 -2.43 69.98 3.38
C LEU A 7 -1.77 68.59 3.42
N THR A 8 -1.68 68.02 4.61
CA THR A 8 -1.32 66.62 4.85
C THR A 8 -2.55 65.74 4.72
N ALA A 9 -2.57 64.83 3.74
CA ALA A 9 -3.60 63.80 3.59
C ALA A 9 -3.07 62.47 4.16
N SER A 10 -3.67 62.01 5.26
CA SER A 10 -3.43 60.67 5.81
C SER A 10 -4.28 59.64 5.07
N LEU A 11 -3.63 58.69 4.39
CA LEU A 11 -4.27 57.50 3.82
C LEU A 11 -4.12 56.34 4.82
N VAL A 12 -5.21 55.92 5.46
CA VAL A 12 -5.26 54.68 6.24
C VAL A 12 -5.63 53.55 5.28
N ALA A 13 -4.64 52.77 4.86
CA ALA A 13 -4.87 51.56 4.07
C ALA A 13 -5.28 50.41 5.00
N LEU A 14 -6.56 50.05 4.95
CA LEU A 14 -7.12 48.88 5.63
C LEU A 14 -6.66 47.62 4.88
N ALA A 15 -5.52 47.05 5.26
CA ALA A 15 -5.06 45.77 4.74
C ALA A 15 -5.90 44.65 5.37
N CYS A 16 -6.95 44.22 4.69
CA CYS A 16 -7.61 42.94 4.97
C CYS A 16 -6.61 41.80 4.72
N ALA A 17 -5.96 41.33 5.79
CA ALA A 17 -5.17 40.11 5.76
C ALA A 17 -6.12 38.92 5.55
N SER A 18 -6.32 38.54 4.29
CA SER A 18 -6.90 37.25 3.95
C SER A 18 -5.90 36.17 4.34
N ALA A 19 -6.00 35.65 5.56
CA ALA A 19 -5.30 34.42 5.92
C ALA A 19 -5.81 33.32 4.98
N PRO A 20 -4.93 32.64 4.21
CA PRO A 20 -5.35 31.49 3.43
C PRO A 20 -5.94 30.47 4.42
N ALA A 21 -7.21 30.10 4.23
CA ALA A 21 -7.77 28.96 4.94
C ALA A 21 -6.96 27.74 4.50
N ALA A 22 -6.07 27.24 5.37
CA ALA A 22 -5.32 26.04 5.11
C ALA A 22 -6.30 24.87 4.99
N ALA A 23 -6.63 24.48 3.76
CA ALA A 23 -7.37 23.27 3.49
C ALA A 23 -6.48 22.07 3.87
N SER A 24 -6.62 21.60 5.11
CA SER A 24 -5.97 20.38 5.58
C SER A 24 -6.85 19.19 5.19
N ALA A 25 -6.50 18.53 4.08
CA ALA A 25 -7.06 17.22 3.78
C ALA A 25 -6.39 16.20 4.73
N ALA A 26 -7.19 15.58 5.61
CA ALA A 26 -6.68 14.52 6.47
C ALA A 26 -6.17 13.37 5.62
N THR A 27 -4.87 13.10 5.66
CA THR A 27 -4.29 11.94 4.97
C THR A 27 -4.26 10.76 5.94
N ILE A 28 -4.84 9.64 5.56
CA ILE A 28 -4.89 8.42 6.37
C ILE A 28 -4.03 7.37 5.68
N GLU A 29 -2.97 6.92 6.34
CA GLU A 29 -2.31 5.68 5.92
C GLU A 29 -3.19 4.51 6.37
N LEU A 30 -3.72 3.74 5.42
CA LEU A 30 -4.39 2.47 5.71
C LEU A 30 -3.39 1.54 6.37
N GLY A 31 -3.75 1.00 7.54
CA GLY A 31 -2.81 0.36 8.46
C GLY A 31 -2.20 1.29 9.52
N GLY A 32 -2.57 2.58 9.57
CA GLY A 32 -2.09 3.55 10.56
C GLY A 32 -2.54 3.28 12.01
N ALA A 33 -3.47 2.34 12.22
CA ALA A 33 -3.80 1.79 13.54
C ALA A 33 -2.74 0.79 14.05
N THR A 34 -1.75 0.45 13.23
CA THR A 34 -0.65 -0.46 13.56
C THR A 34 0.59 0.34 13.94
N THR A 35 1.38 -0.16 14.88
CA THR A 35 2.56 0.54 15.39
C THR A 35 3.82 0.20 14.60
N THR A 36 3.83 -0.95 13.92
CA THR A 36 4.97 -1.37 13.12
C THR A 36 4.94 -0.70 11.76
N ALA A 37 5.95 0.12 11.46
CA ALA A 37 6.12 0.74 10.16
C ALA A 37 6.35 -0.27 9.03
N ILE A 38 6.08 0.15 7.79
CA ILE A 38 6.52 -0.57 6.59
C ILE A 38 8.04 -0.52 6.55
N THR A 39 8.66 -1.67 6.35
CA THR A 39 10.12 -1.81 6.29
C THR A 39 10.52 -2.61 5.06
N THR A 40 11.79 -2.52 4.68
CA THR A 40 12.37 -3.48 3.74
C THR A 40 12.46 -4.85 4.42
N PRO A 41 11.85 -5.92 3.88
CA PRO A 41 12.05 -7.25 4.44
C PRO A 41 13.53 -7.64 4.44
N THR A 42 13.95 -8.30 5.51
CA THR A 42 15.33 -8.78 5.67
C THR A 42 15.36 -10.24 6.07
N CYS A 43 16.31 -10.98 5.54
CA CYS A 43 16.66 -12.29 6.07
C CYS A 43 17.14 -12.16 7.53
N PRO A 44 16.76 -13.08 8.43
CA PRO A 44 17.38 -13.19 9.74
C PRO A 44 18.90 -13.41 9.63
N PRO A 45 19.69 -12.92 10.60
CA PRO A 45 21.12 -13.19 10.65
C PRO A 45 21.42 -14.69 10.58
N GLY A 46 22.42 -15.07 9.78
CA GLY A 46 22.85 -16.46 9.63
C GLY A 46 22.00 -17.33 8.69
N VAL A 47 20.89 -16.82 8.13
CA VAL A 47 20.11 -17.53 7.12
C VAL A 47 20.64 -17.16 5.72
N PRO A 48 21.05 -18.15 4.90
CA PRO A 48 21.45 -17.88 3.52
C PRO A 48 20.30 -17.23 2.73
N SER A 49 20.60 -16.26 1.87
CA SER A 49 19.59 -15.54 1.07
C SER A 49 18.69 -16.49 0.25
N ALA A 50 19.23 -17.62 -0.22
CA ALA A 50 18.48 -18.64 -0.96
C ALA A 50 17.40 -19.36 -0.12
N SER A 51 17.52 -19.34 1.21
CA SER A 51 16.59 -19.99 2.14
C SER A 51 15.58 -19.00 2.75
N CYS A 52 15.63 -17.73 2.37
CA CYS A 52 14.75 -16.72 2.94
C CYS A 52 13.39 -16.69 2.25
N GLN A 53 12.33 -16.67 3.05
CA GLN A 53 10.95 -16.61 2.57
C GLN A 53 10.50 -15.15 2.39
N LEU A 54 11.18 -14.43 1.52
CA LEU A 54 10.92 -13.00 1.27
C LEU A 54 10.01 -12.77 0.06
N ILE A 55 9.85 -13.77 -0.81
CA ILE A 55 9.23 -13.61 -2.12
C ILE A 55 7.76 -14.02 -2.10
N LEU A 56 6.89 -13.09 -2.49
CA LEU A 56 5.52 -13.37 -2.89
C LEU A 56 5.49 -13.58 -4.42
N THR A 57 4.80 -14.60 -4.91
CA THR A 57 4.82 -14.99 -6.33
C THR A 57 3.41 -15.24 -6.87
N ARG A 58 3.06 -14.59 -7.99
CA ARG A 58 1.87 -14.88 -8.83
C ARG A 58 0.55 -14.99 -8.04
N THR A 59 0.36 -14.10 -7.08
CA THR A 59 -0.80 -14.12 -6.17
C THR A 59 -1.08 -12.73 -5.61
N THR A 60 -2.25 -12.55 -5.01
CA THR A 60 -2.59 -11.37 -4.22
C THR A 60 -2.43 -11.70 -2.74
N GLY A 61 -1.62 -10.91 -2.04
CA GLY A 61 -1.50 -10.96 -0.58
C GLY A 61 -2.43 -9.97 0.10
N LEU A 62 -3.16 -10.41 1.13
CA LEU A 62 -4.03 -9.58 1.96
C LEU A 62 -3.61 -9.72 3.42
N GLU A 63 -3.28 -8.60 4.08
CA GLU A 63 -2.99 -8.63 5.51
C GLU A 63 -4.28 -8.91 6.29
N THR A 64 -4.22 -9.87 7.20
CA THR A 64 -5.37 -10.26 8.02
C THR A 64 -5.18 -9.91 9.48
N ILE A 65 -3.93 -9.86 9.95
CA ILE A 65 -3.55 -9.40 11.29
C ILE A 65 -2.20 -8.69 11.18
N ARG A 66 -2.10 -7.49 11.76
CA ARG A 66 -0.83 -6.76 11.96
C ARG A 66 -0.88 -6.04 13.29
N ASP A 67 0.11 -6.25 14.15
CA ASP A 67 0.10 -5.73 15.53
C ASP A 67 -1.20 -6.06 16.30
N SER A 68 -1.73 -7.27 16.07
CA SER A 68 -3.02 -7.73 16.59
C SER A 68 -4.26 -6.99 16.05
N VAL A 69 -4.10 -6.05 15.12
CA VAL A 69 -5.20 -5.38 14.43
C VAL A 69 -5.67 -6.26 13.27
N ALA A 70 -6.95 -6.63 13.27
CA ALA A 70 -7.56 -7.42 12.20
C ALA A 70 -7.78 -6.57 10.94
N TYR A 71 -7.44 -7.11 9.77
CA TYR A 71 -7.58 -6.49 8.45
C TYR A 71 -7.14 -5.01 8.45
N PRO A 72 -5.85 -4.75 8.73
CA PRO A 72 -5.33 -3.39 8.96
C PRO A 72 -5.52 -2.47 7.74
N THR A 73 -5.64 -3.03 6.54
CA THR A 73 -5.84 -2.31 5.28
C THR A 73 -7.31 -2.10 4.91
N THR A 74 -8.23 -2.24 5.89
CA THR A 74 -9.65 -1.94 5.69
C THR A 74 -9.88 -0.44 5.59
N VAL A 75 -10.59 -0.02 4.55
CA VAL A 75 -11.03 1.35 4.33
C VAL A 75 -12.02 1.74 5.42
N THR A 76 -11.68 2.76 6.21
CA THR A 76 -12.48 3.16 7.38
C THR A 76 -13.51 4.24 7.04
N LYS A 77 -13.27 5.05 6.02
CA LYS A 77 -14.18 6.07 5.50
C LYS A 77 -14.21 6.00 3.99
N SER A 78 -15.32 6.39 3.37
CA SER A 78 -15.35 6.49 1.91
C SER A 78 -14.47 7.66 1.46
N GLY A 79 -13.76 7.47 0.35
CA GLY A 79 -12.67 8.35 -0.03
C GLY A 79 -12.04 7.95 -1.35
N VAL A 80 -10.78 8.32 -1.50
CA VAL A 80 -9.94 7.90 -2.62
C VAL A 80 -8.59 7.41 -2.11
N ILE A 81 -8.01 6.39 -2.75
CA ILE A 81 -6.60 6.07 -2.62
C ILE A 81 -5.83 6.91 -3.63
N VAL A 82 -4.75 7.55 -3.18
CA VAL A 82 -3.93 8.45 -4.01
C VAL A 82 -2.50 7.97 -4.18
N ALA A 83 -2.05 7.04 -3.34
CA ALA A 83 -0.73 6.44 -3.42
C ALA A 83 -0.71 5.12 -2.68
N TRP A 84 0.33 4.33 -2.90
CA TRP A 84 0.62 3.15 -2.10
C TRP A 84 2.11 3.02 -1.85
N THR A 85 2.46 2.47 -0.69
CA THR A 85 3.86 2.28 -0.28
C THR A 85 4.15 0.79 -0.18
N VAL A 86 5.34 0.37 -0.59
CA VAL A 86 5.79 -1.02 -0.50
C VAL A 86 7.24 -1.09 -0.02
N GLY A 87 7.51 -2.04 0.87
CA GLY A 87 8.85 -2.37 1.33
C GLY A 87 9.43 -3.53 0.52
N LEU A 88 10.61 -3.34 -0.07
CA LEU A 88 11.23 -4.31 -0.98
C LEU A 88 12.58 -4.77 -0.43
N ALA A 89 12.78 -6.09 -0.31
CA ALA A 89 14.06 -6.63 0.10
C ALA A 89 15.12 -6.40 -0.99
N SER A 90 16.38 -6.24 -0.57
CA SER A 90 17.52 -6.09 -1.50
C SER A 90 17.94 -7.39 -2.19
N LEU A 91 17.38 -8.54 -1.76
CA LEU A 91 17.72 -9.93 -2.12
C LEU A 91 19.12 -10.40 -1.73
N SER A 92 20.13 -9.54 -1.83
CA SER A 92 21.51 -9.78 -1.40
C SER A 92 22.23 -8.45 -1.23
N SER A 93 23.26 -8.40 -0.40
CA SER A 93 24.22 -7.28 -0.37
C SER A 93 25.20 -7.34 -1.55
N SER A 94 25.51 -8.53 -2.08
CA SER A 94 26.36 -8.72 -3.24
C SER A 94 25.62 -8.40 -4.54
N ARG A 95 26.19 -7.50 -5.35
CA ARG A 95 25.62 -7.09 -6.64
C ARG A 95 25.51 -8.25 -7.63
N THR A 96 26.51 -9.15 -7.66
CA THR A 96 26.51 -10.31 -8.56
C THR A 96 25.42 -11.30 -8.15
N MET A 97 25.34 -11.64 -6.86
CA MET A 97 24.30 -12.55 -6.34
C MET A 97 22.91 -11.97 -6.54
N ARG A 98 22.73 -10.65 -6.31
CA ARG A 98 21.47 -9.96 -6.57
C ARG A 98 21.03 -10.10 -8.03
N LYS A 99 21.94 -9.89 -8.99
CA LYS A 99 21.65 -10.07 -10.43
C LYS A 99 21.26 -11.52 -10.75
N GLN A 100 21.95 -12.50 -10.18
CA GLN A 100 21.62 -13.91 -10.37
C GLN A 100 20.24 -14.26 -9.80
N TYR A 101 19.92 -13.77 -8.59
CA TYR A 101 18.59 -13.97 -8.01
C TYR A 101 17.49 -13.33 -8.84
N ILE A 102 17.67 -12.07 -9.29
CA ILE A 102 16.72 -11.41 -10.19
C ILE A 102 16.51 -12.24 -11.45
N HIS A 103 17.59 -12.66 -12.12
CA HIS A 103 17.48 -13.48 -13.33
C HIS A 103 16.74 -14.81 -13.09
N SER A 104 17.04 -15.50 -11.99
CA SER A 104 16.37 -16.75 -11.63
C SER A 104 14.88 -16.54 -11.34
N LEU A 105 14.52 -15.46 -10.66
CA LEU A 105 13.14 -15.14 -10.31
C LEU A 105 12.35 -14.72 -11.55
N ASP A 106 12.93 -13.90 -12.41
CA ASP A 106 12.34 -13.50 -13.68
C ASP A 106 12.06 -14.72 -14.57
N ALA A 107 13.03 -15.63 -14.69
CA ALA A 107 12.86 -16.86 -15.44
C ALA A 107 11.76 -17.79 -14.85
N SER A 108 11.62 -17.80 -13.53
CA SER A 108 10.68 -18.70 -12.85
C SER A 108 9.25 -18.17 -12.78
N TYR A 109 9.09 -16.85 -12.70
CA TYR A 109 7.82 -16.21 -12.31
C TYR A 109 7.26 -15.21 -13.31
N GLY A 110 7.67 -15.30 -14.59
CA GLY A 110 7.02 -14.57 -15.67
C GLY A 110 7.63 -13.19 -15.95
N GLY A 111 8.91 -13.00 -15.66
CA GLY A 111 9.66 -11.80 -16.00
C GLY A 111 9.81 -10.81 -14.84
N THR A 112 9.93 -9.53 -15.20
CA THR A 112 10.26 -8.44 -14.27
C THR A 112 9.35 -8.41 -13.04
N SER A 113 9.94 -8.08 -11.89
CA SER A 113 9.20 -7.93 -10.62
C SER A 113 8.16 -6.81 -10.72
N GLU A 114 6.90 -7.17 -10.47
CA GLU A 114 5.73 -6.31 -10.68
C GLU A 114 4.75 -6.42 -9.51
N ALA A 115 4.13 -5.30 -9.15
CA ALA A 115 2.98 -5.30 -8.24
C ALA A 115 2.02 -4.13 -8.49
N ALA A 116 0.80 -4.30 -8.02
CA ALA A 116 -0.24 -3.29 -7.94
C ALA A 116 -0.97 -3.41 -6.60
N ILE A 117 -1.69 -2.38 -6.19
CA ILE A 117 -2.72 -2.54 -5.15
C ILE A 117 -4.04 -2.92 -5.80
N VAL A 118 -4.81 -3.74 -5.10
CA VAL A 118 -6.16 -4.14 -5.50
C VAL A 118 -7.15 -3.78 -4.41
N VAL A 119 -8.25 -3.15 -4.79
CA VAL A 119 -9.39 -2.88 -3.91
C VAL A 119 -10.32 -4.07 -3.96
N LEU A 120 -10.60 -4.65 -2.80
CA LEU A 120 -11.38 -5.86 -2.66
C LEU A 120 -12.62 -5.61 -1.81
N LYS A 121 -13.76 -6.10 -2.29
CA LYS A 121 -14.97 -6.21 -1.50
C LYS A 121 -14.98 -7.53 -0.75
N SER A 122 -15.05 -7.44 0.58
CA SER A 122 -15.13 -8.62 1.46
C SER A 122 -16.49 -9.31 1.35
N GLY A 123 -16.46 -10.63 1.19
CA GLY A 123 -17.63 -11.51 1.16
C GLY A 123 -17.62 -12.55 2.28
N ARG A 124 -18.56 -13.51 2.21
CA ARG A 124 -18.65 -14.62 3.17
C ARG A 124 -17.53 -15.64 2.93
N LYS A 125 -17.15 -16.38 3.98
CA LYS A 125 -16.19 -17.50 3.91
C LYS A 125 -14.89 -17.13 3.17
N ARG A 126 -14.31 -15.96 3.51
CA ARG A 126 -13.03 -15.47 2.93
C ARG A 126 -13.07 -15.27 1.42
N LEU A 127 -14.26 -15.11 0.83
CA LEU A 127 -14.42 -14.70 -0.55
C LEU A 127 -14.14 -13.20 -0.65
N PHE A 128 -13.34 -12.79 -1.63
CA PHE A 128 -13.09 -11.39 -1.94
C PHE A 128 -13.32 -11.17 -3.43
N THR A 129 -13.95 -10.05 -3.78
CA THR A 129 -14.22 -9.66 -5.16
C THR A 129 -13.45 -8.41 -5.51
N VAL A 130 -12.76 -8.41 -6.64
CA VAL A 130 -12.05 -7.22 -7.15
C VAL A 130 -13.05 -6.14 -7.50
N VAL A 131 -12.89 -4.97 -6.88
CA VAL A 131 -13.62 -3.75 -7.25
C VAL A 131 -12.86 -3.06 -8.37
N THR A 132 -11.56 -2.83 -8.16
CA THR A 132 -10.64 -2.18 -9.10
C THR A 132 -9.20 -2.42 -8.66
N GLU A 133 -8.24 -2.10 -9.51
CA GLU A 133 -6.81 -2.17 -9.24
C GLU A 133 -6.12 -0.86 -9.61
N SER A 134 -4.90 -0.66 -9.10
CA SER A 134 -3.99 0.36 -9.61
C SER A 134 -3.30 -0.11 -10.89
N PRO A 135 -2.64 0.81 -11.63
CA PRO A 135 -1.62 0.40 -12.58
C PRO A 135 -0.57 -0.51 -11.94
N VAL A 136 -0.02 -1.42 -12.74
CA VAL A 136 1.08 -2.30 -12.34
C VAL A 136 2.40 -1.53 -12.40
N GLU A 137 3.14 -1.56 -11.31
CA GLU A 137 4.44 -0.89 -11.16
C GLU A 137 5.59 -1.89 -11.23
N LYS A 138 6.69 -1.47 -11.87
CA LYS A 138 7.94 -2.24 -11.92
C LYS A 138 8.76 -1.99 -10.67
N LEU A 139 9.11 -3.06 -9.97
CA LEU A 139 9.71 -2.98 -8.64
C LEU A 139 11.24 -3.11 -8.63
N GLN A 140 11.83 -3.74 -9.65
CA GLN A 140 13.27 -4.02 -9.70
C GLN A 140 14.17 -2.78 -9.45
N PRO A 141 13.86 -1.57 -9.96
CA PRO A 141 14.66 -0.37 -9.69
C PRO A 141 14.70 0.04 -8.21
N TYR A 142 13.74 -0.42 -7.39
CA TYR A 142 13.54 0.01 -6.01
C TYR A 142 13.91 -1.08 -4.98
N LEU A 143 14.50 -2.19 -5.41
CA LEU A 143 14.89 -3.28 -4.50
C LEU A 143 15.82 -2.79 -3.39
N GLY A 144 15.52 -3.16 -2.15
CA GLY A 144 16.25 -2.73 -0.97
C GLY A 144 15.79 -1.40 -0.40
N THR A 145 14.64 -0.88 -0.84
CA THR A 145 14.08 0.39 -0.36
C THR A 145 12.61 0.25 0.03
N VAL A 146 12.12 1.22 0.81
CA VAL A 146 10.68 1.48 0.94
C VAL A 146 10.34 2.59 -0.05
N VAL A 147 9.46 2.30 -0.99
CA VAL A 147 9.09 3.22 -2.07
C VAL A 147 7.58 3.47 -2.03
N GLN A 148 7.18 4.71 -2.34
CA GLN A 148 5.79 5.10 -2.52
C GLN A 148 5.53 5.42 -3.99
N PHE A 149 4.48 4.81 -4.53
CA PHE A 149 4.00 5.04 -5.89
C PHE A 149 2.74 5.91 -5.83
N PRO A 150 2.78 7.16 -6.36
CA PRO A 150 1.60 7.98 -6.49
C PRO A 150 0.71 7.44 -7.61
N LEU A 151 -0.61 7.53 -7.43
CA LEU A 151 -1.58 7.17 -8.46
C LEU A 151 -1.87 8.39 -9.32
N ALA A 152 -1.67 8.26 -10.63
CA ALA A 152 -2.03 9.32 -11.58
C ALA A 152 -3.54 9.61 -11.55
N THR A 153 -4.35 8.56 -11.39
CA THR A 153 -5.79 8.66 -11.20
C THR A 153 -6.13 8.08 -9.83
N PRO A 154 -6.72 8.88 -8.91
CA PRO A 154 -7.16 8.38 -7.61
C PRO A 154 -8.19 7.26 -7.76
N ILE A 155 -8.08 6.25 -6.91
CA ILE A 155 -9.00 5.11 -6.91
C ILE A 155 -10.10 5.36 -5.87
N ALA A 156 -11.35 5.44 -6.31
CA ALA A 156 -12.48 5.57 -5.39
C ALA A 156 -12.62 4.31 -4.52
N VAL A 157 -12.80 4.53 -3.22
CA VAL A 157 -12.99 3.46 -2.23
C VAL A 157 -14.17 3.72 -1.30
N THR A 158 -14.80 2.65 -0.87
CA THR A 158 -15.93 2.68 0.07
C THR A 158 -15.56 2.01 1.39
N ARG A 159 -16.15 2.50 2.49
CA ARG A 159 -15.93 1.92 3.81
C ARG A 159 -16.21 0.41 3.81
N GLY A 160 -15.26 -0.36 4.34
CA GLY A 160 -15.33 -1.83 4.46
C GLY A 160 -14.72 -2.60 3.29
N GLU A 161 -14.34 -1.92 2.20
CA GLU A 161 -13.40 -2.49 1.24
C GLU A 161 -12.03 -2.66 1.89
N VAL A 162 -11.26 -3.63 1.40
CA VAL A 162 -9.92 -3.92 1.89
C VAL A 162 -8.92 -3.81 0.75
N ILE A 163 -7.75 -3.29 1.05
CA ILE A 163 -6.66 -3.21 0.07
C ILE A 163 -5.80 -4.46 0.17
N GLY A 164 -5.53 -5.09 -0.96
CA GLY A 164 -4.56 -6.18 -1.13
C GLY A 164 -3.37 -5.74 -1.99
N LEU A 165 -2.29 -6.51 -1.95
CA LEU A 165 -1.15 -6.36 -2.86
C LEU A 165 -1.20 -7.46 -3.92
N ALA A 166 -1.51 -7.09 -5.17
CA ALA A 166 -1.47 -7.97 -6.33
C ALA A 166 -0.03 -8.08 -6.84
N VAL A 167 0.50 -9.31 -6.94
CA VAL A 167 1.85 -9.58 -7.47
C VAL A 167 1.71 -10.52 -8.67
N PRO A 168 1.63 -9.98 -9.90
CA PRO A 168 1.47 -10.78 -11.12
C PRO A 168 2.68 -11.69 -11.39
N THR A 169 3.89 -11.23 -11.09
CA THR A 169 5.14 -12.00 -11.28
C THR A 169 5.70 -12.44 -9.93
N TRP A 170 6.67 -11.71 -9.39
CA TRP A 170 7.28 -11.92 -8.08
C TRP A 170 7.61 -10.57 -7.44
N ALA A 171 7.60 -10.51 -6.11
CA ALA A 171 8.00 -9.33 -5.35
C ALA A 171 8.60 -9.73 -3.99
N PRO A 172 9.74 -9.16 -3.56
CA PRO A 172 10.37 -9.49 -2.29
C PRO A 172 9.80 -8.67 -1.12
N VAL A 173 8.53 -8.90 -0.81
CA VAL A 173 7.69 -8.09 0.09
C VAL A 173 7.31 -8.80 1.39
N LEU A 174 7.80 -10.01 1.64
CA LEU A 174 7.40 -10.81 2.80
C LEU A 174 8.38 -10.66 3.96
N SER A 175 7.85 -10.22 5.10
CA SER A 175 8.52 -10.36 6.41
C SER A 175 8.02 -11.64 7.08
N TYR A 176 8.93 -12.44 7.64
CA TYR A 176 8.64 -13.75 8.23
C TYR A 176 9.32 -13.93 9.60
N ASN A 177 9.07 -15.05 10.28
CA ASN A 177 9.51 -15.32 11.67
C ASN A 177 8.98 -14.29 12.68
N LEU A 178 7.77 -13.78 12.44
CA LEU A 178 7.09 -12.84 13.31
C LEU A 178 6.20 -13.57 14.34
N PRO A 179 5.83 -12.92 15.46
CA PRO A 179 4.88 -13.51 16.41
C PRO A 179 3.53 -13.86 15.75
N THR A 180 3.20 -15.16 15.72
CA THR A 180 2.05 -15.71 14.97
C THR A 180 0.69 -15.16 15.40
N LYS A 181 0.57 -14.68 16.64
CA LYS A 181 -0.66 -14.04 17.16
C LYS A 181 -0.81 -12.58 16.73
N LYS A 182 0.29 -11.93 16.31
CA LYS A 182 0.32 -10.50 15.96
C LYS A 182 0.35 -10.25 14.46
N PHE A 183 0.83 -11.22 13.67
CA PHE A 183 1.04 -11.05 12.24
C PHE A 183 0.52 -12.25 11.47
N ALA A 184 -0.33 -11.99 10.47
CA ALA A 184 -0.78 -12.99 9.53
C ALA A 184 -1.26 -12.32 8.25
N TYR A 185 -0.98 -12.95 7.11
CA TYR A 185 -1.60 -12.61 5.83
C TYR A 185 -2.21 -13.84 5.17
N ARG A 186 -3.07 -13.60 4.19
CA ARG A 186 -3.62 -14.63 3.32
C ARG A 186 -3.32 -14.36 1.87
N GLN A 187 -3.27 -15.42 1.08
CA GLN A 187 -3.11 -15.36 -0.38
C GLN A 187 -4.42 -15.69 -1.08
N SER A 188 -4.62 -15.17 -2.28
CA SER A 188 -5.74 -15.45 -3.20
C SER A 188 -5.72 -16.89 -3.76
N ARG A 189 -5.56 -17.87 -2.87
CA ARG A 189 -5.34 -19.28 -3.18
C ARG A 189 -6.23 -20.16 -2.31
N ILE A 190 -6.80 -21.18 -2.96
CA ILE A 190 -7.75 -22.10 -2.34
C ILE A 190 -7.12 -23.37 -1.76
N TYR A 191 -5.92 -23.77 -2.22
CA TYR A 191 -5.19 -24.95 -1.74
C TYR A 191 -3.68 -24.84 -2.02
N ASN A 192 -2.92 -25.86 -1.60
CA ASN A 192 -1.46 -25.99 -1.79
C ASN A 192 -0.61 -24.85 -1.20
N CYS A 193 -0.97 -24.39 0.00
CA CYS A 193 -0.39 -23.21 0.62
C CYS A 193 1.10 -23.36 0.99
N LYS A 194 1.63 -24.58 1.00
CA LYS A 194 3.05 -24.86 1.32
C LYS A 194 3.99 -24.55 0.16
N ASN A 195 3.51 -24.64 -1.07
CA ASN A 195 4.32 -24.45 -2.26
C ASN A 195 4.03 -23.07 -2.90
N PRO A 196 4.98 -22.50 -3.65
CA PRO A 196 4.73 -21.34 -4.51
C PRO A 196 3.53 -21.59 -5.44
N ALA A 197 2.90 -20.52 -5.90
CA ALA A 197 1.80 -20.63 -6.84
C ALA A 197 2.30 -21.25 -8.17
N ALA A 198 1.79 -22.43 -8.50
CA ALA A 198 2.17 -23.14 -9.74
C ALA A 198 1.68 -22.41 -11.00
N GLY A 199 0.60 -21.64 -10.88
CA GLY A 199 0.01 -20.82 -11.94
C GLY A 199 -0.34 -19.42 -11.44
N GLN A 200 -0.95 -18.63 -12.32
CA GLN A 200 -1.39 -17.28 -11.96
C GLN A 200 -2.60 -17.35 -11.03
N THR A 201 -2.46 -16.80 -9.83
CA THR A 201 -3.56 -16.67 -8.85
C THR A 201 -3.77 -15.24 -8.40
N VAL A 202 -3.04 -14.28 -8.99
CA VAL A 202 -3.28 -12.85 -8.76
C VAL A 202 -4.73 -12.51 -9.09
N GLN A 203 -5.31 -11.62 -8.30
CA GLN A 203 -6.58 -10.99 -8.60
C GLN A 203 -6.34 -9.57 -9.10
N ASP A 204 -6.25 -9.43 -10.41
CA ASP A 204 -6.08 -8.17 -11.16
C ASP A 204 -7.35 -7.81 -11.96
N THR A 205 -8.18 -8.81 -12.28
CA THR A 205 -9.36 -8.59 -13.12
C THR A 205 -10.56 -8.10 -12.30
N ALA A 206 -11.12 -6.93 -12.66
CA ALA A 206 -12.33 -6.39 -12.04
C ALA A 206 -13.49 -7.41 -12.04
N LYS A 207 -14.26 -7.46 -10.94
CA LYS A 207 -15.33 -8.43 -10.66
C LYS A 207 -14.89 -9.89 -10.50
N ALA A 208 -13.61 -10.22 -10.72
CA ALA A 208 -13.12 -11.55 -10.38
C ALA A 208 -13.26 -11.78 -8.87
N ALA A 209 -13.63 -13.00 -8.50
CA ALA A 209 -13.84 -13.37 -7.11
C ALA A 209 -13.13 -14.69 -6.80
N THR A 210 -12.33 -14.70 -5.75
CA THR A 210 -11.69 -15.91 -5.25
C THR A 210 -11.66 -15.94 -3.73
N ARG A 211 -11.39 -17.11 -3.18
CA ARG A 211 -11.21 -17.27 -1.73
C ARG A 211 -9.76 -17.18 -1.35
N TYR A 212 -9.54 -16.56 -0.20
CA TYR A 212 -8.23 -16.42 0.42
C TYR A 212 -8.11 -17.50 1.50
N GLU A 213 -7.84 -18.75 1.11
CA GLU A 213 -7.80 -19.86 2.07
C GLU A 213 -6.39 -20.09 2.62
N CYS A 214 -5.36 -19.79 1.83
CA CYS A 214 -3.99 -19.95 2.26
C CYS A 214 -3.60 -18.88 3.28
N ASN A 215 -3.44 -19.32 4.53
CA ASN A 215 -3.15 -18.49 5.70
C ASN A 215 -1.73 -18.69 6.19
N TYR A 216 -1.03 -17.58 6.42
CA TYR A 216 0.38 -17.56 6.78
C TYR A 216 0.58 -16.78 8.09
N PRO A 217 0.29 -17.39 9.25
CA PRO A 217 0.59 -16.78 10.54
C PRO A 217 2.11 -16.68 10.75
N GLY A 218 2.56 -15.62 11.40
CA GLY A 218 3.98 -15.33 11.62
C GLY A 218 4.67 -14.70 10.41
N ALA A 219 3.90 -14.27 9.42
CA ALA A 219 4.39 -13.50 8.28
C ALA A 219 3.44 -12.35 7.95
N ARG A 220 3.95 -11.35 7.25
CA ARG A 220 3.15 -10.22 6.73
C ARG A 220 3.70 -9.74 5.39
N VAL A 221 2.89 -8.98 4.68
CA VAL A 221 3.25 -8.37 3.39
C VAL A 221 3.51 -6.89 3.64
N GLU A 222 4.68 -6.39 3.24
CA GLU A 222 5.10 -5.01 3.49
C GLU A 222 4.50 -4.05 2.47
N TYR A 223 3.21 -3.73 2.61
CA TYR A 223 2.56 -2.65 1.85
C TYR A 223 1.56 -1.86 2.71
N ARG A 224 1.21 -0.67 2.24
CA ARG A 224 0.09 0.15 2.73
C ARG A 224 -0.43 1.06 1.62
N ALA A 225 -1.58 1.67 1.84
CA ALA A 225 -2.19 2.61 0.91
C ALA A 225 -2.51 3.94 1.61
N THR A 226 -2.36 5.03 0.86
CA THR A 226 -2.64 6.39 1.33
C THR A 226 -4.07 6.78 0.91
N GLU A 227 -4.97 6.85 1.88
CA GLU A 227 -6.38 7.24 1.73
C GLU A 227 -6.55 8.74 2.01
N ILE A 228 -7.32 9.41 1.15
CA ILE A 228 -7.91 10.71 1.43
C ILE A 228 -9.43 10.51 1.60
N PRO A 229 -9.98 10.66 2.81
CA PRO A 229 -11.41 10.51 3.06
C PRO A 229 -12.16 11.70 2.44
N MET A 230 -13.37 11.45 1.96
CA MET A 230 -14.25 12.55 1.51
C MET A 230 -14.59 13.46 2.69
N PRO A 231 -14.55 14.80 2.50
CA PRO A 231 -14.94 15.73 3.55
C PRO A 231 -16.42 15.57 3.85
N VAL A 232 -16.77 15.58 5.15
CA VAL A 232 -18.16 15.63 5.61
C VAL A 232 -18.52 17.11 5.75
N PRO A 233 -19.62 17.60 5.15
CA PRO A 233 -20.08 18.96 5.35
C PRO A 233 -20.20 19.27 6.85
N PRO A 234 -19.73 20.45 7.31
CA PRO A 234 -19.83 20.80 8.72
C PRO A 234 -21.30 20.96 9.13
N LYS A 235 -21.60 20.74 10.42
CA LYS A 235 -22.98 20.75 10.94
C LYS A 235 -23.72 22.07 10.71
N ASN A 236 -22.99 23.17 10.54
CA ASN A 236 -23.52 24.52 10.28
C ASN A 236 -23.52 24.89 8.79
N TYR A 237 -23.35 23.93 7.88
CA TYR A 237 -23.46 24.18 6.45
C TYR A 237 -24.88 24.62 6.09
N VAL A 238 -25.03 25.86 5.62
CA VAL A 238 -26.28 26.37 5.05
C VAL A 238 -26.27 26.03 3.57
N ARG A 239 -27.31 25.35 3.10
CA ARG A 239 -27.46 24.90 1.70
C ARG A 239 -27.85 26.05 0.78
#